data_AF-D2QVV8-F1
#
_entry.id   AF-D2QVV8-F1
#
_cell.length_a   1.000
_cell.length_b   1.000
_cell.length_c   1.000
_cell.angle_alpha   90.00
_cell.angle_beta   90.00
_cell.angle_gamma   90.00
#
_symmetry.space_group_name_H-M   'P 1'
#
loop_
_entity.id
_entity.type
_entity.pdbx_description
1 polymer ?
#
loop_
_entity_poly.entity_id
_entity_poly.type
_entity_poly.pdbx_seq_one_letter_code
_entity_poly.pdbx_strand_id
1 'polypeptide(L)'
;MAKEYKQTLKGLSEKLKSEPIKTPIQEVRPVEPEAPAKPQVEVVNQASTKKEAHMNFWVPEGLMERLKIHSAINKKTIKQIGIEALEAYLSKQKK
;
A
#
# COMPACT_ATOMS: atom_id res chain seq x y z
N MET A 1 34.06 -28.90 31.12
CA MET A 1 33.10 -27.77 31.11
C MET A 1 33.76 -26.39 30.89
N ALA A 2 34.33 -25.70 31.90
CA ALA A 2 34.78 -24.31 31.73
C ALA A 2 36.03 -24.12 30.82
N LYS A 3 36.93 -25.11 30.76
CA LYS A 3 38.12 -25.08 29.90
C LYS A 3 37.80 -25.36 28.43
N GLU A 4 36.88 -26.27 28.17
CA GLU A 4 36.40 -26.60 26.81
C GLU A 4 35.65 -25.41 26.20
N TYR A 5 34.82 -24.72 26.99
CA TYR A 5 34.13 -23.51 26.54
C TYR A 5 35.10 -22.39 26.12
N LYS A 6 36.19 -22.20 26.87
CA LYS A 6 37.24 -21.22 26.52
C LYS A 6 37.98 -21.62 25.25
N GLN A 7 38.19 -22.92 25.01
CA GLN A 7 38.80 -23.41 23.78
C GLN A 7 37.87 -23.23 22.57
N THR A 8 36.57 -23.49 22.70
CA THR A 8 35.60 -23.26 21.61
C THR A 8 35.47 -21.77 21.26
N LEU A 9 35.51 -20.89 22.26
CA LEU A 9 35.52 -19.43 22.05
C LEU A 9 36.78 -18.97 21.32
N LYS A 10 37.95 -19.49 21.71
CA LYS A 10 39.21 -19.18 21.04
C LYS A 10 39.17 -19.65 19.58
N GLY A 11 38.72 -20.87 19.32
CA GLY A 11 38.59 -21.41 17.96
C GLY A 11 37.61 -20.61 17.09
N LEU A 12 36.49 -20.15 17.65
CA LEU A 12 35.56 -19.28 16.92
C LEU A 12 36.19 -17.92 16.57
N SER A 13 36.97 -17.34 17.50
CA SER A 13 37.64 -16.06 17.29
C SER A 13 38.71 -16.12 16.20
N GLU A 14 39.37 -17.27 16.05
CA GLU A 14 40.38 -17.51 15.01
C GLU A 14 39.74 -17.72 13.64
N LYS A 15 38.59 -18.40 13.57
CA LYS A 15 37.82 -18.59 12.34
C LYS A 15 37.21 -17.28 11.81
N LEU A 16 36.65 -16.45 12.68
CA LEU A 16 36.09 -15.14 12.31
C LEU A 16 37.13 -14.19 11.71
N LYS A 17 38.40 -14.32 12.09
CA LYS A 17 39.49 -13.46 11.61
C LYS A 17 40.16 -13.98 10.33
N SER A 18 40.16 -15.30 10.13
CA SER A 18 40.90 -15.94 9.05
C SER A 18 40.03 -16.34 7.86
N GLU A 19 38.74 -16.61 8.07
CA GLU A 19 37.85 -17.03 6.99
C GLU A 19 37.38 -15.83 6.15
N PRO A 20 37.58 -15.85 4.82
CA PRO A 20 37.04 -14.81 3.95
C PRO A 20 35.51 -14.88 3.97
N ILE A 21 34.89 -13.69 3.97
CA ILE A 21 33.43 -13.54 3.97
C ILE A 21 32.86 -14.20 2.70
N LYS A 22 32.15 -15.31 2.87
CA LYS A 22 31.46 -16.06 1.79
C LYS A 22 30.00 -15.67 1.61
N THR A 23 29.49 -14.73 2.40
CA THR A 23 28.10 -14.30 2.27
C THR A 23 27.91 -13.61 0.93
N PRO A 24 26.89 -13.97 0.14
CA PRO A 24 26.56 -13.25 -1.08
C PRO A 24 26.39 -11.77 -0.74
N ILE A 25 27.10 -10.89 -1.44
CA ILE A 25 26.95 -9.46 -1.21
C ILE A 25 25.53 -9.08 -1.62
N GLN A 26 24.70 -8.73 -0.64
CA GLN A 26 23.32 -8.39 -0.90
C GLN A 26 23.29 -6.96 -1.45
N GLU A 27 23.19 -6.83 -2.77
CA GLU A 27 23.02 -5.55 -3.44
C GLU A 27 21.62 -4.99 -3.10
N VAL A 28 21.57 -4.07 -2.14
CA VAL A 28 20.34 -3.32 -1.87
C VAL A 28 20.27 -2.19 -2.88
N ARG A 29 19.34 -2.29 -3.83
CA ARG A 29 18.95 -1.15 -4.64
C ARG A 29 18.16 -0.19 -3.77
N PRO A 30 18.48 1.11 -3.75
CA PRO A 30 17.62 2.09 -3.14
C PRO A 30 16.22 1.92 -3.72
N VAL A 31 15.24 1.66 -2.87
CA VAL A 31 13.85 1.86 -3.26
C VAL A 31 13.78 3.35 -3.55
N GLU A 32 13.57 3.71 -4.81
CA GLU A 32 13.24 5.09 -5.16
C GLU A 32 12.22 5.55 -4.13
N PRO A 33 12.43 6.69 -3.45
CA PRO A 33 11.44 7.16 -2.49
C PRO A 33 10.14 7.20 -3.26
N GLU A 34 9.20 6.32 -2.89
CA GLU A 34 7.90 6.29 -3.52
C GLU A 34 7.40 7.73 -3.44
N ALA A 35 7.36 8.41 -4.59
CA ALA A 35 6.45 9.53 -4.74
C ALA A 35 5.12 8.96 -4.22
N PRO A 36 4.54 9.57 -3.16
CA PRO A 36 3.67 8.89 -2.22
C PRO A 36 2.70 8.01 -2.97
N ALA A 37 2.82 6.70 -2.75
CA ALA A 37 2.08 5.69 -3.48
C ALA A 37 0.62 6.12 -3.61
N LYS A 38 0.21 6.42 -4.84
CA LYS A 38 -1.15 6.16 -5.25
C LYS A 38 -1.35 4.67 -4.94
N PRO A 39 -2.27 4.26 -4.06
CA PRO A 39 -2.50 2.85 -3.82
C PRO A 39 -3.02 2.24 -5.13
N GLN A 40 -2.10 1.58 -5.84
CA GLN A 40 -2.42 0.67 -6.93
C GLN A 40 -3.01 -0.57 -6.26
N VAL A 41 -4.33 -0.67 -6.34
CA VAL A 41 -4.97 -1.99 -6.30
C VAL A 41 -5.06 -2.41 -7.77
N GLU A 42 -4.03 -3.09 -8.25
CA GLU A 42 -4.21 -4.08 -9.32
C GLU A 42 -5.19 -5.11 -8.72
N VAL A 43 -6.25 -5.56 -9.39
CA VAL A 43 -6.21 -6.36 -10.60
C VAL A 43 -7.55 -6.26 -11.37
N VAL A 44 -7.44 -6.52 -12.68
CA VAL A 44 -8.42 -7.06 -13.64
C VAL A 44 -9.22 -6.05 -14.47
N ASN A 45 -8.87 -6.02 -15.77
CA ASN A 45 -9.63 -5.57 -16.96
C ASN A 45 -9.45 -4.13 -17.46
N GLN A 46 -8.44 -3.99 -18.33
CA GLN A 46 -8.56 -3.44 -19.68
C GLN A 46 -9.95 -2.88 -20.06
N ALA A 47 -10.16 -1.57 -19.87
CA ALA A 47 -11.01 -0.75 -20.73
C ALA A 47 -10.81 0.72 -20.36
N SER A 48 -10.04 1.45 -21.17
CA SER A 48 -9.93 2.92 -21.15
C SER A 48 -9.43 3.54 -19.84
N THR A 49 -8.15 3.89 -19.78
CA THR A 49 -7.66 4.99 -18.93
C THR A 49 -8.32 6.30 -19.39
N LYS A 50 -9.61 6.45 -19.09
CA LYS A 50 -10.31 7.73 -19.21
C LYS A 50 -9.56 8.69 -18.31
N LYS A 51 -9.28 9.91 -18.79
CA LYS A 51 -8.63 10.96 -18.01
C LYS A 51 -9.45 11.16 -16.71
N GLU A 52 -8.98 10.62 -15.60
CA GLU A 52 -9.63 10.77 -14.31
C GLU A 52 -9.31 12.16 -13.75
N ALA A 53 -10.34 12.87 -13.28
CA ALA A 53 -10.18 14.15 -12.59
C ALA A 53 -10.35 13.94 -11.08
N HIS A 54 -9.47 14.55 -10.27
CA HIS A 54 -9.58 14.53 -8.81
C HIS A 54 -10.60 15.59 -8.36
N MET A 55 -11.51 15.22 -7.48
CA MET A 55 -12.48 16.15 -6.89
C MET A 55 -12.48 16.00 -5.37
N ASN A 56 -12.21 17.11 -4.66
CA ASN A 56 -12.26 17.20 -3.20
C ASN A 56 -13.38 18.14 -2.78
N PHE A 57 -14.16 17.74 -1.78
CA PHE A 57 -15.20 18.57 -1.19
C PHE A 57 -15.41 18.20 0.28
N TRP A 58 -15.87 19.18 1.06
CA TRP A 58 -16.26 18.98 2.45
C TRP A 58 -17.71 18.53 2.54
N VAL A 59 -17.98 17.61 3.46
CA VAL A 59 -19.30 16.99 3.65
C VAL A 59 -19.68 17.05 5.12
N PRO A 60 -20.94 17.34 5.47
CA PRO A 60 -21.40 17.26 6.85
C PRO A 60 -21.18 15.86 7.43
N GLU A 61 -20.76 15.79 8.70
CA GLU A 61 -20.39 14.53 9.36
C GLU A 61 -21.53 13.50 9.34
N GLY A 62 -22.76 13.92 9.68
CA GLY A 62 -23.92 13.03 9.64
C GLY A 62 -24.26 12.48 8.25
N LEU A 63 -23.89 13.18 7.18
CA LEU A 63 -24.05 12.68 5.82
C LEU A 63 -22.98 11.63 5.47
N MET A 64 -21.75 11.85 5.93
CA MET A 64 -20.65 10.88 5.77
C MET A 64 -20.94 9.57 6.51
N GLU A 65 -21.52 9.61 7.71
CA GLU A 65 -21.93 8.41 8.46
C GLU A 65 -22.99 7.60 7.71
N ARG A 66 -24.05 8.26 7.23
CA ARG A 66 -25.09 7.60 6.43
C ARG A 66 -24.52 6.98 5.16
N LEU A 67 -23.58 7.67 4.51
CA LEU A 67 -22.92 7.18 3.31
C LEU A 67 -22.07 5.94 3.59
N LYS A 68 -21.35 5.89 4.71
CA LYS A 68 -20.58 4.71 5.14
C LYS A 68 -21.49 3.50 5.42
N ILE A 69 -22.59 3.71 6.14
CA ILE A 69 -23.57 2.66 6.42
C ILE A 69 -24.16 2.12 5.11
N HIS A 70 -24.58 3.02 4.21
CA HIS A 70 -25.12 2.64 2.91
C HIS A 70 -24.10 1.89 2.03
N SER A 71 -22.83 2.31 2.07
CA SER A 71 -21.72 1.64 1.39
C SER A 71 -21.53 0.20 1.89
N ALA A 72 -21.59 -0.02 3.20
CA ALA A 72 -21.48 -1.34 3.82
C ALA A 72 -22.65 -2.26 3.43
N ILE A 73 -23.89 -1.75 3.47
CA ILE A 73 -25.10 -2.52 3.14
C ILE A 73 -25.08 -2.99 1.68
N ASN A 74 -24.71 -2.10 0.76
CA ASN A 74 -24.83 -2.34 -0.68
C ASN A 74 -23.54 -2.89 -1.33
N LYS A 75 -22.48 -3.13 -0.53
CA LYS A 75 -21.16 -3.56 -1.01
C LYS A 75 -20.60 -2.67 -2.13
N LYS A 76 -20.93 -1.38 -2.12
CA LYS A 76 -20.43 -0.38 -3.09
C LYS A 76 -19.40 0.49 -2.43
N THR A 77 -18.37 0.89 -3.18
CA THR A 77 -17.40 1.88 -2.69
C THR A 77 -18.05 3.27 -2.61
N ILE A 78 -17.57 4.10 -1.67
CA ILE A 78 -18.00 5.50 -1.55
C ILE A 78 -17.80 6.26 -2.88
N LYS A 79 -16.73 5.93 -3.61
CA LYS A 79 -16.44 6.50 -4.94
C LYS A 79 -17.53 6.17 -5.96
N GLN A 80 -17.95 4.91 -6.06
CA GLN A 80 -19.01 4.49 -6.98
C GLN A 80 -20.34 5.17 -6.66
N ILE A 81 -20.70 5.24 -5.37
CA ILE A 81 -21.92 5.93 -4.93
C ILE A 81 -21.86 7.42 -5.30
N GLY A 82 -20.69 8.06 -5.12
CA GLY A 82 -20.46 9.45 -5.51
C GLY A 82 -20.65 9.67 -7.02
N ILE A 83 -20.09 8.80 -7.85
CA ILE A 83 -20.23 8.88 -9.31
C ILE A 83 -21.70 8.73 -9.71
N GLU A 84 -22.41 7.71 -9.21
CA GLU A 84 -23.83 7.49 -9.50
C GLU A 84 -24.70 8.69 -9.11
N ALA A 85 -24.42 9.29 -7.95
CA ALA A 85 -25.15 10.47 -7.48
C ALA A 85 -24.90 11.70 -8.36
N LEU A 86 -23.65 11.92 -8.78
CA LEU A 86 -23.27 13.04 -9.65
C LEU A 86 -23.86 12.88 -11.06
N GLU A 87 -23.80 11.68 -11.63
CA GLU A 87 -24.40 11.37 -12.93
C GLU A 87 -25.93 11.55 -12.89
N ALA A 88 -26.59 11.08 -11.82
CA ALA A 88 -28.02 11.26 -11.63
C ALA A 88 -28.39 12.75 -11.45
N TYR A 89 -27.57 13.52 -10.72
CA TYR A 89 -27.77 14.95 -10.56
C TYR A 89 -27.66 15.70 -11.89
N LEU A 90 -26.60 15.45 -12.66
CA LEU A 90 -26.39 16.09 -13.96
C LEU A 90 -27.47 15.68 -14.99
N SER A 91 -27.94 14.44 -14.92
CA SER A 91 -29.03 13.96 -15.80
C SER A 91 -30.35 14.66 -15.51
N LYS A 92 -30.64 15.00 -14.24
CA LYS A 92 -31.84 15.78 -13.88
C LYS A 92 -31.78 17.23 -14.35
N GLN A 93 -30.59 17.81 -14.45
CA GLN A 93 -30.37 19.21 -14.85
C GLN A 93 -30.31 19.41 -16.37
N LYS A 94 -30.23 18.34 -17.17
CA LYS A 94 -30.27 18.40 -18.65
C LYS A 94 -31.67 18.57 -19.23
N LYS A 95 -32.63 19.05 -18.44
CA LYS A 95 -34.01 19.32 -18.85
C LYS A 95 -34.23 20.80 -19.12
#